data_AF-A0A0U5JGE4-F1
#
_entry.id   AF-A0A0U5JGE4-F1
#
_cell.length_a   1.000
_cell.length_b   1.000
_cell.length_c   1.000
_cell.angle_alpha   90.00
_cell.angle_beta   90.00
_cell.angle_gamma   90.00
#
_symmetry.space_group_name_H-M   'P 1'
#
loop_
_entity.id
_entity.type
_entity.pdbx_description
1 polymer ?
#
loop_
_entity_poly.entity_id
_entity_poly.type
_entity_poly.pdbx_seq_one_letter_code
_entity_poly.pdbx_strand_id
1 'polypeptide(L)'
;MLSSTVGSYGRTQVVVPEDELNELKTKMKGTLRSYLIHKKELETNLQKLSLHTQQKEQAEAELKLAKERALASQEKAKISKANLDTKTSVLITGLFAATFGKKIDPSKASEMVSQYCLDEAFTIEIEKKACHVISTSPFVQYLKANSDVKTCDFRRFATITDVKTLADYLQSSSSSVTSVIIKQSISANDKDILDKAASIKKTMKVQYA
;
A
#
# COMPACT_ATOMS: atom_id res chain seq x y z
N MET A 1 22.08 -120.13 23.81
CA MET A 1 22.77 -119.01 23.12
C MET A 1 21.75 -117.92 22.89
N LEU A 2 21.90 -116.79 23.58
CA LEU A 2 21.05 -115.60 23.47
C LEU A 2 21.60 -114.74 22.32
N SER A 3 20.78 -114.46 21.30
CA SER A 3 21.11 -113.46 20.29
C SER A 3 20.17 -112.27 20.50
N SER A 4 20.72 -111.20 21.08
CA SER A 4 20.09 -109.90 21.26
C SER A 4 20.56 -109.00 20.13
N THR A 5 19.67 -108.70 19.18
CA THR A 5 19.94 -107.69 18.13
C THR A 5 19.46 -106.34 18.65
N VAL A 6 20.42 -105.49 19.04
CA VAL A 6 20.18 -104.09 19.42
C VAL A 6 19.88 -103.30 18.14
N GLY A 7 18.67 -102.74 18.05
CA GLY A 7 18.28 -101.82 16.99
C GLY A 7 19.04 -100.50 17.11
N SER A 8 19.94 -100.25 16.16
CA SER A 8 20.62 -98.97 16.00
C SER A 8 19.65 -97.97 15.34
N TYR A 9 19.37 -96.85 16.02
CA TYR A 9 18.72 -95.69 15.41
C TYR A 9 19.69 -95.05 14.41
N GLY A 10 19.68 -95.59 13.18
CA GLY A 10 20.40 -95.03 12.05
C GLY A 10 19.93 -93.61 11.80
N ARG A 11 20.80 -92.65 12.12
CA ARG A 11 20.68 -91.25 11.69
C ARG A 11 20.77 -91.23 10.17
N THR A 12 19.64 -91.10 9.48
CA THR A 12 19.61 -90.96 8.02
C THR A 12 20.30 -89.64 7.66
N GLN A 13 21.58 -89.69 7.31
CA GLN A 13 22.24 -88.57 6.65
C GLN A 13 21.78 -88.60 5.19
N VAL A 14 20.86 -87.71 4.86
CA VAL A 14 20.51 -87.43 3.46
C VAL A 14 21.70 -86.70 2.85
N VAL A 15 22.39 -87.35 1.92
CA VAL A 15 23.47 -86.74 1.15
C VAL A 15 22.83 -85.78 0.17
N VAL A 16 22.95 -84.48 0.44
CA VAL A 16 22.47 -83.43 -0.47
C VAL A 16 23.44 -83.37 -1.66
N PRO A 17 22.94 -83.44 -2.91
CA PRO A 17 23.78 -83.31 -4.09
C PRO A 17 24.60 -82.01 -4.06
N GLU A 18 25.87 -82.08 -4.46
CA GLU A 18 26.78 -80.95 -4.42
C GLU A 18 26.30 -79.76 -5.27
N ASP A 19 25.57 -80.05 -6.36
CA ASP A 19 24.95 -79.05 -7.23
C ASP A 19 23.85 -78.26 -6.52
N GLU A 20 22.97 -78.92 -5.75
CA GLU A 20 21.92 -78.26 -4.96
C GLU A 20 22.53 -77.38 -3.85
N LEU A 21 23.61 -77.85 -3.23
CA LEU A 21 24.34 -77.08 -2.22
C LEU A 21 25.03 -75.86 -2.84
N ASN A 22 25.57 -75.97 -4.05
CA ASN A 22 26.21 -74.87 -4.77
C ASN A 22 25.18 -73.83 -5.27
N GLU A 23 24.01 -74.29 -5.72
CA GLU A 23 22.90 -73.41 -6.09
C GLU A 23 22.39 -72.64 -4.86
N LEU A 24 22.21 -73.31 -3.72
CA LEU A 24 21.80 -72.69 -2.45
C LEU A 24 22.82 -71.65 -1.97
N LYS A 25 24.12 -71.97 -2.00
CA LYS A 25 25.21 -71.03 -1.67
C LYS A 25 25.18 -69.79 -2.58
N THR A 26 24.89 -69.98 -3.86
CA THR A 26 24.81 -68.89 -4.84
C THR A 26 23.60 -67.99 -4.56
N LYS A 27 22.43 -68.58 -4.29
CA LYS A 27 21.21 -67.85 -3.88
C LYS A 27 21.45 -67.07 -2.59
N MET A 28 22.02 -67.69 -1.55
CA MET A 28 22.35 -67.03 -0.29
C MET A 28 23.31 -65.84 -0.47
N LYS A 29 24.35 -66.00 -1.31
CA LYS A 29 25.26 -64.89 -1.64
C LYS A 29 24.53 -63.76 -2.36
N GLY A 30 23.62 -64.08 -3.28
CA GLY A 30 22.78 -63.10 -3.96
C GLY A 30 21.88 -62.32 -2.98
N THR A 31 21.17 -63.03 -2.10
CA THR A 31 20.31 -62.44 -1.07
C THR A 31 21.11 -61.56 -0.10
N LEU A 32 22.28 -62.01 0.36
CA LEU A 32 23.12 -61.23 1.26
C LEU A 32 23.61 -59.92 0.61
N ARG A 33 24.00 -59.96 -0.68
CA ARG A 33 24.38 -58.77 -1.43
C ARG A 33 23.21 -57.79 -1.57
N SER A 34 22.03 -58.28 -1.93
CA SER A 34 20.81 -57.45 -2.02
C SER A 34 20.46 -56.81 -0.68
N TYR A 35 20.53 -57.58 0.42
CA TYR A 35 20.30 -57.05 1.77
C TYR A 35 21.27 -55.92 2.13
N LEU A 36 22.56 -56.08 1.84
CA LEU A 36 23.57 -55.04 2.12
C LEU A 36 23.32 -53.75 1.30
N ILE A 37 22.87 -53.87 0.06
CA ILE A 37 22.50 -52.72 -0.78
C ILE A 37 21.30 -51.99 -0.16
N HIS A 38 20.21 -52.71 0.16
CA HIS A 38 19.02 -52.10 0.74
C HIS A 38 19.25 -51.50 2.12
N LYS A 39 20.12 -52.11 2.94
CA LYS A 39 20.52 -51.52 4.22
C LYS A 39 21.20 -50.16 4.03
N LYS A 40 22.13 -50.06 3.07
CA LYS A 40 22.83 -48.80 2.77
C LYS A 40 21.87 -47.75 2.19
N GLU A 41 20.93 -48.17 1.34
CA GLU A 41 19.88 -47.29 0.82
C GLU A 41 18.99 -46.74 1.93
N LEU A 42 18.59 -47.59 2.89
CA LEU A 42 17.78 -47.19 4.04
C LEU A 42 18.50 -46.17 4.92
N GLU A 43 19.78 -46.41 5.24
CA GLU A 43 20.60 -45.46 6.02
C GLU A 43 20.71 -44.09 5.31
N THR A 44 20.91 -44.11 3.99
CA THR A 44 20.95 -42.89 3.17
C THR A 44 19.61 -42.15 3.19
N ASN A 45 18.50 -42.89 3.08
CA ASN A 45 17.17 -42.30 3.07
C ASN A 45 16.79 -41.71 4.44
N LEU A 46 17.19 -42.35 5.54
CA LEU A 46 17.01 -41.81 6.90
C LEU A 46 17.78 -40.49 7.09
N GLN A 47 19.02 -40.41 6.61
CA GLN A 47 19.80 -39.17 6.64
C GLN A 47 19.14 -38.06 5.81
N LYS A 48 18.66 -38.38 4.61
CA LYS A 48 17.91 -37.42 3.76
C LYS A 48 16.63 -36.94 4.44
N LEU A 49 15.88 -37.84 5.08
CA LEU A 49 14.65 -37.49 5.78
C LEU A 49 14.91 -36.54 6.96
N SER A 50 15.96 -36.80 7.73
CA SER A 50 16.38 -35.91 8.83
C SER A 50 16.72 -34.52 8.31
N LEU A 51 17.50 -34.44 7.21
CA LEU A 51 17.88 -33.16 6.61
C LEU A 51 16.65 -32.39 6.10
N HIS A 52 15.73 -33.06 5.41
CA HIS A 52 14.50 -32.41 4.92
C HIS A 52 13.59 -31.94 6.06
N THR A 53 13.53 -32.69 7.16
CA THR A 53 12.75 -32.27 8.34
C THR A 53 13.32 -30.98 8.93
N GLN A 54 14.64 -30.91 9.10
CA GLN A 54 15.30 -29.69 9.59
C GLN A 54 15.11 -28.50 8.64
N GLN A 55 15.24 -28.71 7.32
CA GLN A 55 15.01 -27.66 6.32
C GLN A 55 13.56 -27.15 6.35
N LYS A 56 12.60 -28.06 6.54
CA LYS A 56 11.18 -27.69 6.65
C LYS A 56 10.92 -26.84 7.89
N GLU A 57 11.43 -27.26 9.05
CA GLU A 57 11.28 -26.49 10.30
C GLU A 57 11.90 -25.10 10.19
N GLN A 58 13.10 -25.00 9.58
CA GLN A 58 13.74 -23.70 9.33
C GLN A 58 12.90 -22.82 8.38
N ALA A 59 12.41 -23.38 7.28
CA ALA A 59 11.56 -22.64 6.34
C ALA A 59 10.25 -22.18 6.97
N GLU A 60 9.64 -22.99 7.85
CA GLU A 60 8.43 -22.62 8.59
C GLU A 60 8.70 -21.49 9.59
N ALA A 61 9.84 -21.52 10.29
CA ALA A 61 10.26 -20.45 11.19
C ALA A 61 10.52 -19.14 10.45
N GLU A 62 11.23 -19.19 9.31
CA GLU A 62 11.48 -18.04 8.45
C GLU A 62 10.18 -17.46 7.87
N LEU A 63 9.25 -18.33 7.44
CA LEU A 63 7.94 -17.91 6.94
C LEU A 63 7.12 -17.19 8.01
N LYS A 64 7.13 -17.70 9.26
CA LYS A 64 6.45 -17.06 10.38
C LYS A 64 7.01 -15.66 10.65
N LEU A 65 8.34 -15.55 10.73
CA LEU A 65 9.03 -14.27 10.92
C LEU A 65 8.72 -13.28 9.77
N ALA A 66 8.73 -13.75 8.53
CA ALA A 66 8.42 -12.94 7.36
C ALA A 66 6.98 -12.41 7.39
N LYS A 67 6.01 -13.24 7.78
CA LYS A 67 4.60 -12.83 7.96
C LYS A 67 4.45 -11.76 9.03
N GLU A 68 5.09 -11.93 10.19
CA GLU A 68 5.06 -10.94 11.27
C GLU A 68 5.65 -9.59 10.82
N ARG A 69 6.78 -9.62 10.10
CA ARG A 69 7.38 -8.41 9.53
C ARG A 69 6.50 -7.74 8.49
N ALA A 70 5.83 -8.52 7.63
CA ALA A 70 4.92 -7.98 6.62
C ALA A 70 3.72 -7.27 7.27
N LEU A 71 3.11 -7.86 8.30
CA LEU A 71 2.01 -7.25 9.05
C LEU A 71 2.44 -5.96 9.74
N ALA A 72 3.60 -5.96 10.42
CA ALA A 72 4.12 -4.77 11.06
C ALA A 72 4.44 -3.64 10.05
N SER A 73 4.95 -4.00 8.87
CA SER A 73 5.18 -3.04 7.78
C SER A 73 3.89 -2.46 7.24
N GLN A 74 2.87 -3.30 7.04
CA GLN A 74 1.55 -2.87 6.58
C GLN A 74 0.90 -1.89 7.56
N GLU A 75 0.99 -2.14 8.86
CA GLU A 75 0.41 -1.26 9.87
C GLU A 75 1.14 0.10 9.91
N LYS A 76 2.47 0.11 9.83
CA LYS A 76 3.25 1.35 9.70
C LYS A 76 2.85 2.14 8.46
N ALA A 77 2.63 1.46 7.33
CA ALA A 77 2.19 2.11 6.10
C ALA A 77 0.80 2.75 6.24
N LYS A 78 -0.15 2.07 6.90
CA LYS A 78 -1.49 2.61 7.18
C LYS A 78 -1.42 3.86 8.06
N ILE A 79 -0.66 3.82 9.16
CA ILE A 79 -0.49 4.95 10.08
C ILE A 79 0.17 6.13 9.34
N SER A 80 1.22 5.87 8.56
CA SER A 80 1.90 6.88 7.76
C SER A 80 0.96 7.54 6.76
N LYS A 81 0.14 6.74 6.06
CA LYS A 81 -0.86 7.25 5.11
C LYS A 81 -1.89 8.14 5.81
N ALA A 82 -2.47 7.70 6.91
CA ALA A 82 -3.45 8.50 7.67
C ALA A 82 -2.85 9.84 8.16
N ASN A 83 -1.59 9.83 8.59
CA ASN A 83 -0.88 11.04 8.98
C ASN A 83 -0.65 12.00 7.79
N LEU A 84 -0.34 11.45 6.61
CA LEU A 84 -0.19 12.26 5.39
C LEU A 84 -1.54 12.86 4.97
N ASP A 85 -2.62 12.08 4.97
CA ASP A 85 -3.96 12.56 4.60
C ASP A 85 -4.43 13.70 5.53
N THR A 86 -4.14 13.58 6.83
CA THR A 86 -4.41 14.61 7.82
C THR A 86 -3.61 15.89 7.53
N LYS A 87 -2.30 15.76 7.29
CA LYS A 87 -1.43 16.91 6.98
C LYS A 87 -1.83 17.61 5.68
N THR A 88 -2.16 16.84 4.65
CA THR A 88 -2.64 17.36 3.36
C THR A 88 -3.94 18.12 3.54
N SER A 89 -4.89 17.58 4.31
CA SER A 89 -6.15 18.26 4.63
C SER A 89 -5.91 19.60 5.30
N VAL A 90 -5.06 19.63 6.34
CA VAL A 90 -4.71 20.87 7.06
C VAL A 90 -4.07 21.90 6.13
N LEU A 91 -3.17 21.46 5.24
CA LEU A 91 -2.47 22.37 4.32
C LEU A 91 -3.41 22.95 3.26
N ILE A 92 -4.21 22.11 2.60
CA ILE A 92 -5.18 22.53 1.57
C ILE A 92 -6.19 23.49 2.18
N THR A 93 -6.77 23.12 3.32
CA THR A 93 -7.75 23.98 3.99
C THR A 93 -7.08 25.28 4.42
N GLY A 94 -5.87 25.21 5.00
CA GLY A 94 -5.09 26.39 5.40
C GLY A 94 -4.87 27.40 4.27
N LEU A 95 -4.55 26.92 3.06
CA LEU A 95 -4.43 27.75 1.87
C LEU A 95 -5.78 28.37 1.48
N PHE A 96 -6.85 27.56 1.52
CA PHE A 96 -8.20 28.00 1.23
C PHE A 96 -8.72 29.10 2.17
N ALA A 97 -8.65 28.91 3.49
CA ALA A 97 -9.13 29.94 4.43
C ALA A 97 -8.26 31.20 4.45
N ALA A 98 -6.97 31.07 4.15
CA ALA A 98 -6.09 32.23 4.01
C ALA A 98 -6.59 33.20 2.92
N THR A 99 -7.27 32.68 1.88
CA THR A 99 -7.91 33.52 0.86
C THR A 99 -8.97 34.44 1.45
N PHE A 100 -9.59 34.07 2.56
CA PHE A 100 -10.62 34.87 3.22
C PHE A 100 -10.10 35.57 4.49
N GLY A 101 -8.78 35.54 4.72
CA GLY A 101 -8.16 36.07 5.94
C GLY A 101 -8.57 35.33 7.22
N LYS A 102 -9.12 34.12 7.09
CA LYS A 102 -9.57 33.30 8.22
C LYS A 102 -8.47 32.32 8.63
N LYS A 103 -8.47 31.93 9.90
CA LYS A 103 -7.68 30.82 10.42
C LYS A 103 -8.56 29.59 10.53
N ILE A 104 -7.97 28.42 10.29
CA ILE A 104 -8.65 27.14 10.46
C ILE A 104 -8.21 26.48 11.75
N ASP A 105 -9.18 25.87 12.40
CA ASP A 105 -8.94 24.85 13.40
C ASP A 105 -8.52 23.55 12.69
N PRO A 106 -7.28 23.05 12.91
CA PRO A 106 -6.79 21.83 12.25
C PRO A 106 -7.71 20.61 12.43
N SER A 107 -8.49 20.56 13.51
CA SER A 107 -9.45 19.47 13.76
C SER A 107 -10.60 19.43 12.76
N LYS A 108 -10.93 20.55 12.12
CA LYS A 108 -12.02 20.68 11.13
C LYS A 108 -11.55 20.60 9.68
N ALA A 109 -10.25 20.44 9.45
CA ALA A 109 -9.68 20.49 8.10
C ALA A 109 -10.28 19.41 7.18
N SER A 110 -10.34 18.16 7.62
CA SER A 110 -10.89 17.07 6.81
C SER A 110 -12.38 17.27 6.49
N GLU A 111 -13.17 17.79 7.43
CA GLU A 111 -14.57 18.14 7.20
C GLU A 111 -14.71 19.21 6.12
N MET A 112 -13.91 20.28 6.20
CA MET A 112 -13.93 21.35 5.19
C MET A 112 -13.48 20.86 3.81
N VAL A 113 -12.47 19.97 3.74
CA VAL A 113 -12.05 19.35 2.48
C VAL A 113 -13.22 18.61 1.84
N SER A 114 -13.92 17.77 2.60
CA SER A 114 -15.07 17.03 2.09
C SER A 114 -16.28 17.92 1.77
N GLN A 115 -16.54 18.94 2.58
CA GLN A 115 -17.70 19.82 2.42
C GLN A 115 -17.62 20.64 1.14
N TYR A 116 -16.42 21.09 0.75
CA TYR A 116 -16.20 21.97 -0.39
C TYR A 116 -15.41 21.32 -1.53
N CYS A 117 -15.13 20.01 -1.46
CA CYS A 117 -14.30 19.26 -2.42
C CYS A 117 -12.96 19.95 -2.70
N LEU A 118 -12.23 20.31 -1.63
CA LEU A 118 -10.99 21.09 -1.76
C LEU A 118 -9.83 20.29 -2.36
N ASP A 119 -9.92 18.96 -2.36
CA ASP A 119 -8.95 18.04 -2.97
C ASP A 119 -8.85 18.22 -4.49
N GLU A 120 -9.93 18.66 -5.15
CA GLU A 120 -9.96 18.93 -6.59
C GLU A 120 -9.69 20.42 -6.93
N ALA A 121 -9.66 21.28 -5.92
CA ALA A 121 -9.56 22.73 -6.11
C ALA A 121 -8.13 23.19 -6.40
N PHE A 122 -7.12 22.43 -5.95
CA PHE A 122 -5.73 22.84 -5.93
C PHE A 122 -4.79 21.82 -6.56
N THR A 123 -3.78 22.31 -7.28
CA THR A 123 -2.54 21.57 -7.55
C THR A 123 -1.42 22.18 -6.73
N ILE A 124 -0.67 21.35 -6.00
CA ILE A 124 0.48 21.79 -5.19
C ILE A 124 1.76 21.24 -5.82
N GLU A 125 2.56 22.13 -6.40
CA GLU A 125 3.88 21.81 -6.92
C GLU A 125 4.91 21.98 -5.81
N ILE A 126 5.24 20.88 -5.13
CA ILE A 126 6.17 20.88 -3.98
C ILE A 126 7.56 21.37 -4.40
N GLU A 127 8.07 20.91 -5.54
CA GLU A 127 9.41 21.26 -6.03
C GLU A 127 9.56 22.77 -6.28
N LYS A 128 8.55 23.39 -6.88
CA LYS A 128 8.54 24.83 -7.19
C LYS A 128 8.00 25.68 -6.03
N LYS A 129 7.61 25.06 -4.92
CA LYS A 129 6.91 25.71 -3.78
C LYS A 129 5.73 26.57 -4.25
N ALA A 130 4.98 26.07 -5.24
CA ALA A 130 3.90 26.79 -5.88
C ALA A 130 2.56 26.08 -5.66
N CYS A 131 1.49 26.86 -5.52
CA CYS A 131 0.13 26.35 -5.45
C CYS A 131 -0.71 26.99 -6.55
N HIS A 132 -1.49 26.17 -7.23
CA HIS A 132 -2.30 26.55 -8.38
C HIS A 132 -3.77 26.26 -8.07
N VAL A 133 -4.65 27.22 -8.32
CA VAL A 133 -6.10 27.01 -8.20
C VAL A 133 -6.62 26.51 -9.54
N ILE A 134 -7.08 25.26 -9.56
CA ILE A 134 -7.65 24.63 -10.76
C ILE A 134 -9.10 25.05 -10.91
N SER A 135 -9.88 25.01 -9.82
CA SER A 135 -11.29 25.41 -9.79
C SER A 135 -11.56 26.47 -8.73
N THR A 136 -12.33 27.49 -9.09
CA THR A 136 -12.81 28.49 -8.13
C THR A 136 -14.18 28.15 -7.55
N SER A 137 -14.81 27.07 -8.01
CA SER A 137 -16.12 26.61 -7.53
C SER A 137 -16.19 26.44 -6.01
N PRO A 138 -15.20 25.81 -5.34
CA PRO A 138 -15.19 25.68 -3.88
C PRO A 138 -15.16 27.02 -3.14
N PHE A 139 -14.44 28.00 -3.68
CA PHE A 139 -14.39 29.34 -3.11
C PHE A 139 -15.75 30.03 -3.24
N VAL A 140 -16.40 29.89 -4.40
CA VAL A 140 -17.75 30.41 -4.62
C VAL A 140 -18.76 29.75 -3.69
N GLN A 141 -18.70 28.43 -3.50
CA GLN A 141 -19.58 27.73 -2.56
C GLN A 141 -19.40 28.24 -1.12
N TYR A 142 -18.16 28.40 -0.67
CA TYR A 142 -17.88 28.95 0.65
C TYR A 142 -18.39 30.39 0.80
N LEU A 143 -18.20 31.23 -0.22
CA LEU A 143 -18.69 32.61 -0.21
C LEU A 143 -20.22 32.70 -0.17
N LYS A 144 -20.92 31.79 -0.83
CA LYS A 144 -22.40 31.68 -0.75
C LYS A 144 -22.87 31.29 0.65
N ALA A 145 -22.12 30.42 1.33
CA ALA A 145 -22.42 29.99 2.70
C ALA A 145 -22.01 31.03 3.76
N ASN A 146 -21.07 31.92 3.45
CA ASN A 146 -20.46 32.85 4.39
C ASN A 146 -20.54 34.30 3.88
N SER A 147 -21.73 34.90 3.95
CA SER A 147 -21.99 36.26 3.45
C SER A 147 -21.28 37.39 4.23
N ASP A 148 -20.68 37.07 5.37
CA ASP A 148 -19.83 37.98 6.15
C ASP A 148 -18.51 38.28 5.43
N VAL A 149 -18.07 37.38 4.54
CA VAL A 149 -16.82 37.55 3.80
C VAL A 149 -16.97 38.63 2.74
N LYS A 150 -16.13 39.68 2.86
CA LYS A 150 -16.10 40.84 1.95
C LYS A 150 -14.84 40.89 1.08
N THR A 151 -13.78 40.18 1.46
CA THR A 151 -12.49 40.23 0.78
C THR A 151 -11.99 38.84 0.45
N CYS A 152 -11.47 38.67 -0.76
CA CYS A 152 -10.80 37.46 -1.22
C CYS A 152 -9.37 37.80 -1.69
N ASP A 153 -8.35 37.17 -1.10
CA ASP A 153 -6.94 37.36 -1.42
C ASP A 153 -6.32 36.09 -2.01
N PHE A 154 -6.14 36.09 -3.32
CA PHE A 154 -5.56 34.99 -4.07
C PHE A 154 -4.07 35.20 -4.40
N ARG A 155 -3.39 36.22 -3.84
CA ARG A 155 -1.96 36.51 -4.16
C ARG A 155 -1.01 35.36 -3.85
N ARG A 156 -1.41 34.46 -2.94
CA ARG A 156 -0.63 33.28 -2.56
C ARG A 156 -0.56 32.21 -3.65
N PHE A 157 -1.46 32.25 -4.62
CA PHE A 157 -1.50 31.26 -5.69
C PHE A 157 -0.67 31.74 -6.88
N ALA A 158 0.09 30.80 -7.46
CA ALA A 158 0.90 31.07 -8.63
C ALA A 158 0.03 31.28 -9.87
N THR A 159 -1.03 30.48 -10.02
CA THR A 159 -2.04 30.61 -11.09
C THR A 159 -3.44 30.34 -10.55
N ILE A 160 -4.43 30.88 -11.27
CA ILE A 160 -5.86 30.63 -11.06
C ILE A 160 -6.44 30.39 -12.45
N THR A 161 -6.96 29.19 -12.71
CA THR A 161 -7.40 28.82 -14.06
C THR A 161 -8.88 29.14 -14.29
N ASP A 162 -9.74 28.76 -13.34
CA ASP A 162 -11.19 28.91 -13.45
C ASP A 162 -11.67 30.30 -12.97
N VAL A 163 -11.10 31.37 -13.51
CA VAL A 163 -11.42 32.75 -13.08
C VAL A 163 -12.86 33.14 -13.45
N LYS A 164 -13.39 32.60 -14.54
CA LYS A 164 -14.75 32.88 -15.01
C LYS A 164 -15.81 32.52 -13.97
N THR A 165 -15.72 31.34 -13.34
CA THR A 165 -16.69 30.91 -12.32
C THR A 165 -16.72 31.87 -11.13
N LEU A 166 -15.56 32.37 -10.70
CA LEU A 166 -15.47 33.39 -9.67
C LEU A 166 -16.10 34.71 -10.15
N ALA A 167 -15.77 35.18 -11.34
CA ALA A 167 -16.29 36.43 -11.89
C ALA A 167 -17.82 36.42 -12.04
N ASP A 168 -18.40 35.32 -12.50
CA ASP A 168 -19.85 35.14 -12.63
C ASP A 168 -20.54 35.26 -11.26
N TYR A 169 -19.95 34.68 -10.20
CA TYR A 169 -20.46 34.87 -8.84
C TYR A 169 -20.33 36.32 -8.36
N LEU A 170 -19.19 36.97 -8.62
CA LEU A 170 -18.95 38.36 -8.21
C LEU A 170 -19.97 39.33 -8.82
N GLN A 171 -20.40 39.08 -10.06
CA GLN A 171 -21.45 39.85 -10.75
C GLN A 171 -22.85 39.63 -10.17
N SER A 172 -23.08 38.51 -9.48
CA SER A 172 -24.38 38.22 -8.87
C SER A 172 -24.75 39.24 -7.81
N SER A 173 -26.04 39.59 -7.76
CA SER A 173 -26.64 40.40 -6.70
C SER A 173 -26.50 39.76 -5.31
N SER A 174 -26.35 38.44 -5.26
CA SER A 174 -26.16 37.68 -4.01
C SER A 174 -24.74 37.78 -3.43
N SER A 175 -23.76 38.25 -4.21
CA SER A 175 -22.38 38.31 -3.74
C SER A 175 -22.19 39.42 -2.71
N SER A 176 -21.56 39.10 -1.59
CA SER A 176 -21.17 40.05 -0.54
C SER A 176 -19.79 40.66 -0.74
N VAL A 177 -19.02 40.17 -1.72
CA VAL A 177 -17.61 40.51 -1.90
C VAL A 177 -17.47 41.92 -2.46
N THR A 178 -16.60 42.71 -1.83
CA THR A 178 -16.27 44.10 -2.22
C THR A 178 -14.81 44.24 -2.63
N SER A 179 -13.94 43.28 -2.32
CA SER A 179 -12.54 43.32 -2.71
C SER A 179 -12.01 41.95 -3.12
N VAL A 180 -11.34 41.91 -4.27
CA VAL A 180 -10.63 40.72 -4.76
C VAL A 180 -9.21 41.12 -5.09
N ILE A 181 -8.23 40.47 -4.47
CA ILE A 181 -6.82 40.75 -4.64
C ILE A 181 -6.20 39.53 -5.31
N ILE A 182 -5.58 39.72 -6.48
CA ILE A 182 -5.01 38.64 -7.27
C ILE A 182 -3.60 39.02 -7.68
N LYS A 183 -2.78 38.00 -7.92
CA LYS A 183 -1.42 38.19 -8.42
C LYS A 183 -1.41 38.91 -9.78
N GLN A 184 -0.50 39.85 -10.00
CA GLN A 184 -0.41 40.60 -11.25
C GLN A 184 -0.12 39.72 -12.49
N SER A 185 0.44 38.52 -12.29
CA SER A 185 0.87 37.60 -13.34
C SER A 185 -0.26 36.77 -13.97
N ILE A 186 -1.53 37.00 -13.64
CA ILE A 186 -2.65 36.33 -14.34
C ILE A 186 -2.77 36.78 -15.80
N SER A 187 -3.44 35.98 -16.63
CA SER A 187 -3.59 36.26 -18.06
C SER A 187 -4.39 37.55 -18.32
N ALA A 188 -4.15 38.21 -19.46
CA ALA A 188 -4.89 39.43 -19.83
C ALA A 188 -6.39 39.15 -19.97
N ASN A 189 -6.77 37.99 -20.51
CA ASN A 189 -8.17 37.59 -20.62
C ASN A 189 -8.84 37.45 -19.25
N ASP A 190 -8.15 36.90 -18.26
CA ASP A 190 -8.69 36.77 -16.90
C ASP A 190 -8.83 38.12 -16.20
N LYS A 191 -7.89 39.06 -16.44
CA LYS A 191 -8.02 40.45 -15.97
C LYS A 191 -9.26 41.11 -16.56
N ASP A 192 -9.46 41.00 -17.86
CA ASP A 192 -10.62 41.58 -18.54
C ASP A 192 -11.94 41.02 -17.98
N ILE A 193 -12.00 39.72 -17.68
CA ILE A 193 -13.18 39.06 -17.08
C ILE A 193 -13.48 39.64 -15.68
N LEU A 194 -12.45 39.80 -14.84
CA LEU A 194 -12.60 40.34 -13.48
C LEU A 194 -12.91 41.84 -13.47
N ASP A 195 -12.28 42.62 -14.34
CA ASP A 195 -12.51 44.05 -14.47
C ASP A 195 -13.92 44.34 -14.98
N LYS A 196 -14.44 43.52 -15.91
CA LYS A 196 -15.86 43.57 -16.30
C LYS A 196 -16.78 43.28 -15.12
N ALA A 197 -16.47 42.28 -14.31
CA ALA A 197 -17.25 41.99 -13.10
C ALA A 197 -17.27 43.17 -12.12
N ALA A 198 -16.12 43.82 -11.91
CA ALA A 198 -15.99 45.01 -11.06
C ALA A 198 -16.75 46.22 -11.61
N SER A 199 -16.76 46.38 -12.93
CA SER A 199 -17.46 47.49 -13.59
C SER A 199 -18.98 47.37 -13.46
N ILE A 200 -19.52 46.16 -13.54
CA ILE A 200 -20.94 45.87 -13.32
C ILE A 200 -21.31 46.15 -11.85
N LYS A 201 -20.46 45.70 -10.92
CA LYS A 201 -20.67 45.86 -9.49
C LYS A 201 -19.76 46.94 -8.93
N LYS A 202 -20.16 48.21 -9.09
CA LYS A 202 -19.37 49.42 -8.72
C LYS A 202 -18.82 49.44 -7.28
N THR A 203 -19.40 48.67 -6.36
CA THR A 203 -18.93 48.53 -4.97
C THR A 203 -17.77 47.55 -4.81
N MET A 204 -17.44 46.80 -5.86
CA MET A 204 -16.36 45.82 -5.91
C MET A 204 -15.09 46.43 -6.51
N LYS A 205 -13.95 46.11 -5.92
CA LYS A 205 -12.62 46.47 -6.44
C LYS A 205 -11.78 45.22 -6.69
N VAL A 206 -11.14 45.17 -7.84
CA VAL A 206 -10.12 44.15 -8.15
C VAL A 206 -8.75 44.81 -8.07
N GLN A 207 -7.84 44.20 -7.32
CA GLN A 207 -6.45 44.66 -7.18
C GLN A 207 -5.51 43.60 -7.73
N TYR A 208 -4.64 44.00 -8.66
CA TYR A 208 -3.56 43.18 -9.20
C TYR A 208 -2.26 43.56 -8.48
N ALA A 209 -1.71 42.64 -7.68
CA ALA A 209 -0.58 42.88 -6.78
C ALA A 209 0.47 41.78 -6.81
#